data_AF-A0A381YY39-F1
#
_entry.id   AF-A0A381YY39-F1
#
_cell.length_a   1.000
_cell.length_b   1.000
_cell.length_c   1.000
_cell.angle_alpha   90.00
_cell.angle_beta   90.00
_cell.angle_gamma   90.00
#
_symmetry.space_group_name_H-M   'P 1'
#
loop_
_entity.id
_entity.type
_entity.pdbx_description
1 polymer ?
#
loop_
_entity_poly.entity_id
_entity_poly.type
_entity_poly.pdbx_seq_one_letter_code
_entity_poly.pdbx_strand_id
1 'polypeptide(L)'
;MFLKRHFLNILRWGLRLHGTSHLIEVVSAVSEGAYVTATIALIFITIEILASFFIPNEHIHFRPLKTEVHTGCDDKDSPKE
;
A
#
# COMPACT_ATOMS: atom_id res chain seq x y z
N MET A 1 19.44 7.16 -2.38
CA MET A 1 18.68 6.91 -3.64
C MET A 1 18.27 5.44 -3.84
N PHE A 2 18.95 4.45 -3.22
CA PHE A 2 18.57 3.03 -3.30
C PHE A 2 17.35 2.64 -2.43
N LEU A 3 17.31 3.05 -1.15
CA LEU A 3 16.22 2.68 -0.23
C LEU A 3 14.84 3.15 -0.73
N LYS A 4 14.75 4.38 -1.24
CA LYS A 4 13.50 4.98 -1.75
C LYS A 4 12.93 4.21 -2.96
N ARG A 5 13.80 3.64 -3.80
CA ARG A 5 13.39 2.90 -5.01
C ARG A 5 12.86 1.50 -4.69
N HIS A 6 13.38 0.86 -3.65
CA HIS A 6 12.90 -0.45 -3.20
C HIS A 6 11.75 -0.37 -2.19
N PHE A 7 11.63 0.74 -1.46
CA PHE A 7 10.60 0.93 -0.44
C PHE A 7 9.18 0.79 -1.00
N LEU A 8 8.86 1.42 -2.14
CA LEU A 8 7.52 1.32 -2.74
C LEU A 8 7.20 -0.11 -3.21
N ASN A 9 8.20 -0.84 -3.69
CA ASN A 9 8.04 -2.25 -4.04
C ASN A 9 7.84 -3.12 -2.79
N ILE A 10 8.58 -2.89 -1.71
CA ILE A 10 8.41 -3.57 -0.42
C ILE A 10 7.03 -3.23 0.17
N LEU A 11 6.58 -1.98 0.05
CA LEU A 11 5.27 -1.55 0.54
C LEU A 11 4.13 -2.24 -0.24
N ARG A 12 4.22 -2.30 -1.57
CA ARG A 12 3.24 -3.01 -2.40
C ARG A 12 3.20 -4.50 -2.12
N TRP A 13 4.36 -5.15 -2.04
CA TRP A 13 4.43 -6.57 -1.73
C TRP A 13 4.01 -6.86 -0.28
N GLY A 14 4.39 -6.01 0.66
CA GLY A 14 3.98 -6.07 2.06
C GLY A 14 2.46 -5.98 2.20
N LEU A 15 1.81 -5.05 1.50
CA LEU A 15 0.36 -4.90 1.53
C LEU A 15 -0.37 -6.12 0.92
N ARG A 16 0.21 -6.75 -0.11
CA ARG A 16 -0.32 -7.99 -0.70
C ARG A 16 -0.18 -9.19 0.23
N LEU A 17 0.99 -9.34 0.86
CA LEU A 17 1.24 -10.42 1.82
C LEU A 17 0.40 -10.24 3.09
N HIS A 18 0.27 -9.02 3.58
CA HIS A 18 -0.55 -8.68 4.73
C HIS A 18 -2.03 -8.94 4.47
N GLY A 19 -2.56 -8.47 3.33
CA GLY A 19 -3.92 -8.78 2.92
C GLY A 19 -4.15 -10.29 2.83
N THR A 20 -3.21 -11.06 2.25
CA THR A 20 -3.33 -12.53 2.21
C THR A 20 -3.33 -13.15 3.60
N SER A 21 -2.60 -12.59 4.56
CA SER A 21 -2.59 -13.09 5.95
C SER A 21 -3.91 -12.88 6.69
N HIS A 22 -4.64 -11.79 6.38
CA HIS A 22 -5.99 -11.57 6.93
C HIS A 22 -7.01 -12.64 6.49
N LEU A 23 -6.78 -13.36 5.38
CA LEU A 23 -7.63 -14.49 5.00
C LEU A 23 -7.59 -15.61 6.04
N ILE A 24 -6.45 -15.83 6.71
CA ILE A 24 -6.33 -16.83 7.77
C ILE A 24 -7.18 -16.41 8.97
N GLU A 25 -7.15 -15.13 9.33
CA GLU A 25 -7.96 -14.57 10.42
C GLU A 25 -9.46 -14.62 10.11
N VAL A 26 -9.86 -14.31 8.88
CA VAL A 26 -11.27 -14.43 8.45
C VAL A 26 -11.73 -15.88 8.56
N VAL A 27 -10.95 -16.85 8.06
CA VAL A 27 -11.29 -18.27 8.14
C VAL A 27 -11.37 -18.75 9.60
N SER A 28 -10.40 -18.36 10.44
CA SER A 28 -10.41 -18.70 11.87
C SER A 28 -11.65 -18.11 12.57
N ALA A 29 -11.94 -16.83 12.36
CA ALA A 29 -13.06 -16.15 12.99
C ALA A 29 -14.43 -16.72 12.54
N VAL A 30 -14.57 -17.11 11.26
CA VAL A 30 -15.78 -17.80 10.78
C VAL A 30 -15.90 -19.18 11.44
N SER A 31 -14.80 -19.93 11.57
CA SER A 31 -14.81 -21.26 12.19
C SER A 31 -15.17 -21.21 13.69
N GLU A 32 -14.82 -20.12 14.37
CA GLU A 32 -15.11 -19.87 15.78
C GLU A 32 -16.48 -19.17 16.00
N GLY A 33 -17.23 -18.86 14.93
CA GLY A 33 -18.51 -18.15 15.01
C GLY A 33 -18.39 -16.67 15.38
N ALA A 34 -17.18 -16.11 15.36
CA ALA A 34 -16.88 -14.70 15.64
C ALA A 34 -17.15 -13.81 14.42
N TYR A 35 -18.42 -13.72 14.00
CA TYR A 35 -18.82 -13.06 12.76
C TYR A 35 -18.53 -11.55 12.72
N VAL A 36 -18.55 -10.86 13.87
CA VAL A 36 -18.18 -9.44 13.96
C VAL A 36 -16.71 -9.27 13.60
N THR A 37 -15.83 -10.09 14.17
CA THR A 37 -14.40 -10.10 13.87
C THR A 37 -14.15 -10.45 12.41
N ALA A 38 -14.81 -11.49 11.89
CA ALA A 38 -14.70 -11.88 10.49
C ALA A 38 -15.11 -10.73 9.55
N THR A 39 -16.17 -10.00 9.88
CA THR A 39 -16.65 -8.86 9.09
C THR A 39 -15.66 -7.70 9.09
N ILE A 40 -15.11 -7.35 10.25
CA ILE A 40 -14.11 -6.30 10.37
C ILE A 40 -12.85 -6.66 9.56
N ALA A 41 -12.34 -7.89 9.73
CA ALA A 41 -11.18 -8.38 8.98
C ALA A 41 -11.44 -8.35 7.46
N LEU A 42 -12.66 -8.68 7.02
CA LEU A 42 -13.07 -8.64 5.61
C LEU A 42 -13.15 -7.20 5.06
N ILE A 43 -13.52 -6.21 5.87
CA ILE A 43 -13.46 -4.80 5.50
C ILE A 43 -12.01 -4.34 5.34
N PHE A 44 -11.13 -4.67 6.30
CA PHE A 44 -9.73 -4.26 6.27
C PHE A 44 -8.98 -4.87 5.08
N ILE A 45 -9.13 -6.18 4.82
CA ILE A 45 -8.50 -6.81 3.65
C ILE A 45 -9.00 -6.18 2.33
N THR A 46 -10.27 -5.78 2.25
CA THR A 46 -10.83 -5.10 1.08
C THR A 46 -10.15 -3.74 0.88
N ILE A 47 -10.01 -2.95 1.96
CA ILE A 47 -9.32 -1.65 1.93
C ILE A 47 -7.85 -1.83 1.53
N GLU A 48 -7.16 -2.85 2.06
CA GLU A 48 -5.75 -3.11 1.75
C GLU A 48 -5.52 -3.54 0.30
N ILE A 49 -6.38 -4.41 -0.23
CA ILE A 49 -6.31 -4.80 -1.64
C ILE A 49 -6.56 -3.57 -2.53
N LEU A 50 -7.57 -2.76 -2.23
CA LEU A 50 -7.83 -1.52 -2.96
C LEU A 50 -6.63 -0.58 -2.88
N ALA A 51 -6.08 -0.35 -1.68
CA ALA A 51 -4.89 0.46 -1.48
C ALA A 51 -3.68 -0.09 -2.27
N SER A 52 -3.54 -1.41 -2.40
CA SER A 52 -2.46 -2.02 -3.21
C SER A 52 -2.54 -1.62 -4.69
N PHE A 53 -3.75 -1.46 -5.23
CA PHE A 53 -3.99 -0.98 -6.60
C PHE A 53 -3.89 0.54 -6.72
N PHE A 54 -4.34 1.27 -5.70
CA PHE A 54 -4.33 2.73 -5.72
C PHE A 54 -2.98 3.35 -5.34
N ILE A 55 -2.03 2.59 -4.79
CA ILE A 55 -0.65 3.05 -4.62
C ILE A 55 -0.04 3.23 -6.02
N PRO A 56 0.22 4.47 -6.47
CA PRO A 56 0.66 4.72 -7.82
C PRO A 56 2.04 4.11 -8.09
N ASN A 57 2.30 3.81 -9.37
CA ASN A 57 3.64 3.41 -9.86
C ASN A 57 4.62 4.60 -9.93
N GLU A 58 4.16 5.78 -9.53
CA GLU A 58 4.84 7.05 -9.70
C GLU A 58 5.96 7.27 -8.67
N HIS A 59 6.98 8.02 -9.10
CA HIS A 59 8.11 8.37 -8.26
C HIS A 59 7.67 9.44 -7.27
N ILE A 60 7.56 9.09 -5.99
CA ILE A 60 7.17 10.04 -4.93
C ILE A 60 8.38 10.89 -4.56
N HIS A 61 8.37 12.15 -4.98
CA HIS A 61 9.32 13.16 -4.53
C HIS A 61 8.84 13.73 -3.19
N PHE A 62 9.39 13.20 -2.11
CA PHE A 62 9.19 13.75 -0.78
C PHE A 62 9.97 15.07 -0.63
N ARG A 63 9.32 16.21 -0.92
CA ARG A 63 9.79 17.53 -0.44
C ARG A 63 9.23 17.77 0.98
N PRO A 64 9.92 18.55 1.83
CA PRO A 64 9.53 18.77 3.22
C PRO A 64 8.16 19.45 3.43
N LEU A 65 7.58 20.06 2.38
CA LEU A 65 6.31 20.80 2.48
C LEU A 65 5.15 20.16 1.70
N LYS A 66 5.43 19.35 0.67
CA LYS A 66 4.43 18.64 -0.14
C LYS A 66 5.08 17.46 -0.85
N THR A 67 4.39 16.34 -0.86
CA THR A 67 4.78 15.17 -1.67
C THR A 67 4.26 15.37 -3.09
N GLU A 68 5.17 15.44 -4.05
CA GLU A 68 4.87 15.50 -5.48
C GLU A 68 4.91 14.08 -6.06
N VAL A 69 3.89 13.73 -6.83
CA VAL A 69 3.70 12.39 -7.42
C VAL A 69 3.63 12.60 -8.92
N HIS A 70 4.65 12.13 -9.66
CA HIS A 70 4.76 12.31 -11.11
C HIS A 70 4.98 10.97 -11.84
N THR A 71 4.33 10.83 -13.00
CA THR A 71 4.27 9.60 -13.82
C THR A 71 5.58 9.28 -14.53
N GLY A 72 6.46 10.28 -14.67
CA GLY A 72 7.82 10.15 -15.17
C GLY A 72 8.67 11.30 -14.65
N CYS A 73 9.95 11.05 -14.40
CA CYS A 73 10.91 12.12 -14.16
C CYS A 73 11.30 12.70 -15.51
N ASP A 74 10.68 13.80 -15.94
CA ASP A 74 11.33 14.67 -16.92
C ASP A 74 12.38 15.49 -16.17
N ASP A 75 13.65 15.41 -16.60
CA ASP A 75 14.78 16.16 -16.03
C ASP A 75 14.60 17.70 -16.07
N LYS A 76 13.45 18.19 -16.56
CA LYS A 76 13.09 19.61 -16.65
C LYS A 76 12.32 20.14 -15.43
N ASP A 77 11.84 19.27 -14.54
CA ASP A 77 11.09 19.65 -13.33
C ASP A 77 11.94 19.74 -12.06
N SER A 78 13.27 19.61 -12.18
CA SER A 78 14.17 20.07 -11.13
C SER A 78 14.15 21.61 -11.11
N PRO A 79 13.84 22.27 -9.97
CA PRO A 79 14.13 23.69 -9.84
C PRO A 79 15.62 23.86 -10.13
N LYS A 80 15.95 24.73 -11.08
CA LYS A 80 17.27 25.35 -11.03
C LYS A 80 17.26 26.23 -9.79
N GLU A 81 18.30 26.05 -8.98
CA GLU A 81 18.62 26.72 -7.71
C GLU A 81 18.04 26.07 -6.44
#